data_AF-A0A0K2T901-F1
#
_entry.id   AF-A0A0K2T901-F1
#
_cell.length_a   1.000
_cell.length_b   1.000
_cell.length_c   1.000
_cell.angle_alpha   90.00
_cell.angle_beta   90.00
_cell.angle_gamma   90.00
#
_symmetry.space_group_name_H-M   'P 1'
#
loop_
_entity.id
_entity.type
_entity.pdbx_description
1 polymer ?
#
loop_
_entity_poly.entity_id
_entity_poly.type
_entity_poly.pdbx_seq_one_letter_code
_entity_poly.pdbx_strand_id
1 'polypeptide(L)'
;MVASKMKKPVVQDIIEANKMVRKVTTRNTRITLPKLEDLKTCKIICYTDVSLANVENSGSQMGIFVMMEDKNAKVCPIAWVYKRIKRVVMSTLAAETLALLEGA
;
A
#
# COMPACT_ATOMS: atom_id res chain seq x y z
N MET A 1 15.60 14.05 -3.70
CA MET A 1 15.20 12.63 -3.55
C MET A 1 15.88 11.85 -4.68
N VAL A 2 16.72 10.84 -4.41
CA VAL A 2 17.45 10.12 -5.48
C VAL A 2 16.48 9.49 -6.48
N ALA A 3 15.33 8.97 -6.00
CA ALA A 3 14.28 8.39 -6.83
C ALA A 3 13.65 9.35 -7.86
N SER A 4 13.67 10.67 -7.62
CA SER A 4 13.07 11.63 -8.56
C SER A 4 13.98 11.99 -9.74
N LYS A 5 15.26 11.57 -9.73
CA LYS A 5 16.26 11.91 -10.76
C LYS A 5 16.47 10.82 -11.82
N MET A 6 15.65 9.77 -11.83
CA MET A 6 15.83 8.60 -12.71
C MET A 6 15.80 8.92 -14.21
N LYS A 7 15.18 10.03 -14.65
CA LYS A 7 15.10 10.41 -16.06
C LYS A 7 16.45 10.87 -16.66
N LYS A 8 17.32 11.47 -15.86
CA LYS A 8 18.64 12.00 -16.27
C LYS A 8 19.64 11.95 -15.10
N PRO A 9 20.10 10.76 -14.69
CA PRO A 9 21.01 10.63 -13.55
C PRO A 9 22.42 11.09 -13.92
N VAL A 10 23.13 11.71 -12.97
CA VAL A 10 24.57 11.99 -13.06
C VAL A 10 25.36 11.11 -12.09
N VAL A 11 26.69 11.04 -12.28
CA VAL A 11 27.59 10.23 -11.42
C VAL A 11 27.41 10.54 -9.93
N GLN A 12 27.19 11.81 -9.59
CA GLN A 12 26.94 12.25 -8.23
C GLN A 12 25.69 11.58 -7.61
N ASP A 13 24.63 11.37 -8.39
CA ASP A 13 23.39 10.74 -7.90
C ASP A 13 23.62 9.27 -7.55
N ILE A 14 24.48 8.59 -8.32
CA ILE A 14 24.87 7.19 -8.06
C ILE A 14 25.72 7.10 -6.79
N ILE A 15 26.66 8.03 -6.59
CA ILE A 15 27.48 8.09 -5.37
C ILE A 15 26.59 8.31 -4.14
N GLU A 16 25.61 9.20 -4.23
CA GLU A 16 24.63 9.44 -3.16
C GLU A 16 23.74 8.22 -2.89
N ALA A 17 23.28 7.53 -3.93
CA ALA A 17 22.54 6.27 -3.80
C ALA A 17 23.36 5.21 -3.05
N ASN A 18 24.63 5.03 -3.43
CA ASN A 18 25.52 4.06 -2.80
C ASN A 18 25.79 4.37 -1.32
N LYS A 19 25.99 5.66 -0.98
CA LYS A 19 26.12 6.09 0.41
C LYS A 19 24.86 5.77 1.23
N MET A 20 23.69 5.98 0.64
CA MET A 20 22.40 5.70 1.29
C MET A 20 22.20 4.21 1.53
N VAL A 21 22.46 3.36 0.53
CA VAL A 21 22.36 1.90 0.68
C VAL A 21 23.25 1.42 1.80
N ARG A 22 24.54 1.82 1.81
CA ARG A 22 25.47 1.45 2.89
C ARG A 22 24.97 1.89 4.27
N LYS A 23 24.48 3.13 4.38
CA LYS A 23 23.94 3.65 5.64
C LYS A 23 22.75 2.86 6.16
N VAL A 24 21.84 2.45 5.27
CA VAL A 24 20.64 1.68 5.63
C VAL A 24 21.02 0.25 6.01
N THR A 25 21.92 -0.40 5.27
CA THR A 25 22.32 -1.79 5.54
C THR A 25 23.19 -1.95 6.79
N THR A 26 23.85 -0.89 7.25
CA THR A 26 24.66 -0.93 8.48
C THR A 26 23.77 -1.03 9.74
N ARG A 27 22.50 -0.63 9.64
CA ARG A 27 21.57 -0.68 10.78
C ARG A 27 20.70 -1.92 10.68
N ASN A 28 20.67 -2.70 11.75
CA ASN A 28 19.74 -3.82 11.88
C ASN A 28 18.33 -3.26 12.15
N THR A 29 17.57 -2.99 11.09
CA THR A 29 16.19 -2.51 11.18
C THR A 29 15.22 -3.68 11.07
N ARG A 30 14.22 -3.73 11.97
CA ARG A 30 13.15 -4.72 11.93
C ARG A 30 11.80 -4.03 11.79
N ILE A 31 10.93 -4.62 11.00
CA ILE A 31 9.51 -4.26 10.98
C ILE A 31 8.81 -5.14 12.01
N THR A 32 8.14 -4.53 12.98
CA THR A 32 7.40 -5.25 14.02
C THR A 32 5.91 -5.04 13.81
N LEU A 33 5.15 -6.13 13.92
CA LEU A 33 3.70 -6.08 13.91
C LEU A 33 3.17 -6.03 15.35
N PRO A 34 2.09 -5.27 15.62
CA PRO A 34 1.42 -5.32 16.92
C PRO A 34 1.00 -6.74 17.27
N LYS A 35 1.41 -7.21 18.45
CA LYS A 35 0.97 -8.52 18.96
C LYS A 35 -0.53 -8.48 19.25
N LEU A 36 -1.29 -9.40 18.68
CA LEU A 36 -2.68 -9.68 19.03
C LEU A 36 -2.74 -10.78 20.10
N GLU A 37 -3.83 -10.84 20.87
CA GLU A 37 -3.96 -11.79 21.97
C GLU A 37 -4.17 -13.23 21.49
N ASP A 38 -5.37 -13.53 20.97
CA ASP A 38 -5.76 -14.86 20.50
C ASP A 38 -6.25 -14.77 19.05
N LEU A 39 -5.47 -15.38 18.15
CA LEU A 39 -5.77 -15.44 16.72
C LEU A 39 -7.10 -16.12 16.42
N LYS A 40 -7.58 -17.02 17.30
CA LYS A 40 -8.89 -17.69 17.13
C LYS A 40 -10.07 -16.74 17.32
N THR A 41 -9.87 -15.66 18.06
CA THR A 41 -10.88 -14.62 18.31
C THR A 41 -10.76 -13.43 17.38
N CYS A 42 -9.70 -13.39 16.57
CA CYS A 42 -9.46 -12.28 15.68
C CYS A 42 -10.41 -12.32 14.47
N LYS A 43 -10.82 -11.15 14.01
CA LYS A 43 -11.54 -10.96 12.75
C LYS A 43 -10.66 -10.20 11.77
N ILE A 44 -10.87 -10.46 10.49
CA ILE A 44 -10.23 -9.71 9.40
C ILE A 44 -11.13 -8.53 9.06
N ILE A 45 -10.56 -7.34 9.03
CA ILE A 45 -11.22 -6.11 8.59
C ILE A 45 -10.54 -5.68 7.29
N CYS A 46 -11.33 -5.55 6.23
CA CYS A 46 -10.87 -5.03 4.95
C CYS A 46 -11.55 -3.69 4.67
N TYR A 47 -10.75 -2.66 4.46
CA TYR A 47 -11.20 -1.38 3.94
C TYR A 47 -10.81 -1.26 2.47
N THR A 48 -11.74 -0.78 1.66
CA THR A 48 -11.52 -0.52 0.24
C THR A 48 -11.88 0.91 -0.07
N ASP A 49 -11.08 1.57 -0.89
CA ASP A 49 -11.32 2.94 -1.34
C ASP A 49 -10.93 3.10 -2.82
N VAL A 50 -11.54 4.07 -3.50
CA VAL A 50 -11.29 4.33 -4.92
C VAL A 50 -11.18 5.81 -5.22
N SER A 51 -10.15 6.15 -5.99
CA SER A 51 -10.01 7.43 -6.66
C SER A 51 -10.41 7.28 -8.13
N LEU A 52 -11.60 7.78 -8.48
CA LEU A 52 -12.21 7.68 -9.81
C LEU A 52 -11.47 8.56 -10.84
N ALA A 53 -11.18 8.00 -12.01
CA ALA A 53 -10.62 8.73 -13.17
C ALA A 53 -9.35 9.55 -12.86
N ASN A 54 -8.56 9.14 -11.87
CA ASN A 54 -7.41 9.87 -11.36
C ASN A 54 -6.09 9.54 -12.07
N VAL A 55 -6.11 8.60 -13.03
CA VAL A 55 -4.94 8.21 -13.84
C VAL A 55 -5.19 8.44 -15.33
N GLU A 56 -4.12 8.52 -16.11
CA GLU A 56 -4.17 8.65 -17.57
C GLU A 56 -5.15 7.66 -18.22
N ASN A 57 -5.80 8.10 -19.31
CA ASN A 57 -6.88 7.39 -20.00
C ASN A 57 -8.11 7.13 -19.13
N SER A 58 -8.47 8.08 -18.26
CA SER A 58 -9.62 8.01 -17.35
C SER A 58 -9.64 6.74 -16.50
N GLY A 59 -8.45 6.25 -16.14
CA GLY A 59 -8.32 5.10 -15.25
C GLY A 59 -8.63 5.47 -13.82
N SER A 60 -9.07 4.50 -13.03
CA SER A 60 -9.28 4.66 -11.59
C SER A 60 -8.26 3.84 -10.81
N GLN A 61 -7.87 4.32 -9.64
CA GLN A 61 -7.03 3.58 -8.70
C GLN A 61 -7.82 3.15 -7.48
N MET A 62 -7.54 1.95 -6.99
CA MET A 62 -8.15 1.39 -5.80
C MET A 62 -7.09 1.13 -4.73
N GLY A 63 -7.46 1.39 -3.49
CA GLY A 63 -6.72 1.00 -2.29
C GLY A 63 -7.45 -0.12 -1.57
N ILE A 64 -6.69 -1.10 -1.08
CA ILE A 64 -7.18 -2.16 -0.19
C ILE A 64 -6.28 -2.17 1.03
N PHE A 65 -6.89 -2.11 2.21
CA PHE A 65 -6.19 -2.15 3.49
C PHE A 65 -6.78 -3.25 4.37
N VAL A 66 -5.98 -4.27 4.64
CA VAL A 66 -6.39 -5.46 5.41
C VAL A 66 -5.72 -5.43 6.77
N MET A 67 -6.54 -5.60 7.80
CA MET A 67 -6.12 -5.63 9.20
C MET A 67 -6.73 -6.82 9.91
N MET A 68 -6.08 -7.25 10.98
CA MET A 68 -6.68 -8.17 11.96
C MET A 68 -7.01 -7.40 13.23
N GLU A 69 -8.21 -7.59 13.75
CA GLU A 69 -8.66 -7.01 15.00
C GLU A 69 -8.97 -8.13 16.00
N ASP A 70 -8.44 -8.04 17.21
CA ASP A 70 -8.78 -8.96 18.30
C ASP A 70 -10.04 -8.53 19.07
N LYS A 71 -10.49 -9.37 20.01
CA LYS A 71 -11.68 -9.11 20.84
C LYS A 71 -11.61 -7.82 21.66
N ASN A 72 -10.42 -7.25 21.88
CA ASN A 72 -10.20 -6.02 22.65
C ASN A 72 -10.07 -4.79 21.72
N ALA A 73 -10.47 -4.92 20.46
CA ALA A 73 -10.32 -3.89 19.44
C ALA A 73 -8.86 -3.47 19.18
N LYS A 74 -7.89 -4.36 19.47
CA LYS A 74 -6.50 -4.13 19.08
C LYS A 74 -6.30 -4.55 17.63
N VAL A 75 -5.68 -3.67 16.85
CA VAL A 75 -5.56 -3.83 15.41
C VAL A 75 -4.10 -4.06 14.99
N CYS A 76 -3.90 -5.01 14.10
CA CYS A 76 -2.63 -5.28 13.42
C CYS A 76 -2.81 -5.13 11.90
N PRO A 77 -2.15 -4.16 11.25
CA PRO A 77 -2.10 -4.08 9.79
C PRO A 77 -1.41 -5.31 9.21
N ILE A 78 -2.03 -5.94 8.22
CA ILE A 78 -1.51 -7.15 7.57
C ILE A 78 -1.03 -6.83 6.15
N ALA A 79 -1.85 -6.12 5.38
CA ALA A 79 -1.52 -5.81 4.00
C ALA A 79 -2.10 -4.46 3.59
N TRP A 80 -1.34 -3.77 2.74
CA TRP A 80 -1.81 -2.60 1.99
C TRP A 80 -1.49 -2.81 0.53
N VAL A 81 -2.52 -2.82 -0.30
CA VAL A 81 -2.41 -2.90 -1.75
C VAL A 81 -2.95 -1.63 -2.38
N TYR A 82 -2.26 -1.15 -3.40
CA TYR A 82 -2.70 -0.04 -4.24
C TYR A 82 -2.49 -0.41 -5.71
N LYS A 83 -3.54 -0.35 -6.53
CA LYS A 83 -3.46 -0.73 -7.94
C LYS A 83 -4.48 -0.01 -8.81
N ARG A 84 -4.24 -0.03 -10.12
CA ARG A 84 -5.21 0.47 -11.12
C ARG A 84 -6.34 -0.55 -11.30
N ILE A 85 -7.58 -0.07 -11.33
CA ILE A 85 -8.75 -0.88 -11.68
C ILE A 85 -8.63 -1.30 -13.15
N LYS A 86 -8.76 -2.61 -13.43
CA LYS A 86 -8.59 -3.16 -14.78
C LYS A 86 -9.65 -2.65 -15.78
N ARG A 87 -10.86 -2.39 -15.30
CA ARG A 87 -11.99 -1.89 -16.09
C ARG A 87 -12.12 -0.38 -15.94
N VAL A 88 -12.29 0.32 -17.06
CA VAL A 88 -12.68 1.74 -17.05
C VAL A 88 -14.14 1.83 -16.61
N VAL A 89 -14.41 2.64 -15.59
CA VAL A 89 -15.72 2.85 -15.00
C VAL A 89 -16.03 4.35 -15.01
N MET A 90 -17.31 4.67 -15.20
CA MET A 90 -17.78 6.05 -15.37
C MET A 90 -18.51 6.59 -14.14
N SER A 91 -18.65 5.81 -13.06
CA SER A 91 -19.31 6.24 -11.83
C SER A 91 -18.53 5.76 -10.60
N THR A 92 -18.58 6.56 -9.54
CA THR A 92 -17.94 6.24 -8.25
C THR A 92 -18.49 4.94 -7.68
N LEU A 93 -19.82 4.77 -7.69
CA LEU A 93 -20.47 3.56 -7.18
C LEU A 93 -19.97 2.28 -7.86
N ALA A 94 -19.84 2.29 -9.20
CA ALA A 94 -19.30 1.14 -9.92
C ALA A 94 -17.83 0.89 -9.57
N ALA A 95 -17.06 1.96 -9.37
CA ALA A 95 -15.66 1.87 -9.02
C ALA A 95 -15.46 1.30 -7.61
N GLU A 96 -16.20 1.80 -6.62
CA GLU A 96 -16.21 1.29 -5.23
C GLU A 96 -16.66 -0.17 -5.17
N THR A 97 -17.67 -0.55 -5.96
CA THR A 97 -18.14 -1.94 -6.04
C THR A 97 -17.04 -2.87 -6.56
N LEU A 98 -16.26 -2.44 -7.56
CA LEU A 98 -15.12 -3.22 -8.06
C LEU A 98 -13.99 -3.31 -7.04
N ALA A 99 -13.73 -2.26 -6.26
CA ALA A 99 -12.73 -2.33 -5.20
C ALA A 99 -13.16 -3.26 -4.07
N LEU A 100 -14.44 -3.23 -3.69
CA LEU A 100 -15.01 -4.16 -2.73
C LEU A 100 -14.94 -5.62 -3.23
N LEU A 101 -15.28 -5.85 -4.49
CA LEU A 101 -15.19 -7.19 -5.12
C LEU A 101 -13.76 -7.76 -5.07
N GLU A 102 -12.73 -6.92 -5.15
CA GLU A 102 -11.34 -7.40 -5.11
C GLU A 102 -10.74 -7.43 -3.69
N GLY A 103 -11.35 -6.71 -2.73
CA GLY A 103 -10.95 -6.74 -1.33
C GLY A 103 -11.60 -7.86 -0.52
N ALA A 104 -12.75 -8.37 -0.97
CA ALA A 104 -13.49 -9.49 -0.38
C ALA A 104 -13.01 -10.84 -0.94
#